data_AF-A0A9X2SLF5-F1
#
_entry.id   AF-A0A9X2SLF5-F1
#
_cell.length_a   1.000
_cell.length_b   1.000
_cell.length_c   1.000
_cell.angle_alpha   90.00
_cell.angle_beta   90.00
_cell.angle_gamma   90.00
#
_symmetry.space_group_name_H-M   'P 1'
#
loop_
_entity.id
_entity.type
_entity.pdbx_description
1 polymer ?
#
loop_
_entity_poly.entity_id
_entity_poly.type
_entity_poly.pdbx_seq_one_letter_code
_entity_poly.pdbx_strand_id
1 'polypeptide(L)'
;MPQPDQTPGSRSRNEFSGTADNVVQVGTLYGDVVFADSAESTQRAKEFEDRYRRGIVESLDRVALFGPTPQWAETFALSSAYVDLTLTDPVSERGGLGIDEVLAGSRRLLLEGSAGTGKSTMLRALAIRALRGELPEAVAGSARPVPFLLKLRSFVQDEQLVLPKPEDFVASVAPLLDSAKPEKWVSRLLESGRTLVLVDGIDEVRDMHRGQVLDWVRSLVDFYPKAGYVVTARPAAVREGWRKELRGLGFATTRIEPMSRRQVHNFVDHWYRTIWREGRGAEDLKAWIDRERGLSSLATSPLLCGVLCALHYQCGILPATLLQLYEDGLDLLVERRDYQRAIRHHFWQLPRSVSRPLLGRIALWMVLNGRDAIPWSTAMKIATDFAFQIKGAGYRAEVPQLIHDLIEQTGTLRRSEDNLAFSLPSFQDYFAADEIIRHDHLHHLVRHAHDPTYHDVVVLAAGLAEQDVAARLLTQLLDRATAEPSYQRALRLVAAACLSVVPALPRPLYEHLHDEATKLLPPATIDEAYDLAGVVVVDLLVELARTREFTDAEAAASIRAASMIDMAGASALLELFADHASPLVQRELAAAHARDSG
;
A
#
# COMPACT_ATOMS: atom_id res chain seq x y z
N MET A 1 -69.01 12.46 -41.20
CA MET A 1 -69.30 11.09 -41.70
C MET A 1 -69.34 10.14 -40.49
N PRO A 2 -70.03 8.99 -40.58
CA PRO A 2 -71.06 8.67 -39.59
C PRO A 2 -70.67 7.70 -38.45
N GLN A 3 -71.53 7.65 -37.43
CA GLN A 3 -71.73 6.57 -36.45
C GLN A 3 -72.50 5.38 -37.10
N PRO A 4 -72.89 4.26 -36.42
CA PRO A 4 -72.73 3.85 -35.00
C PRO A 4 -72.01 2.46 -34.89
N ASP A 5 -72.25 1.45 -34.03
CA ASP A 5 -73.29 1.19 -33.01
C ASP A 5 -72.95 0.04 -32.01
N GLN A 6 -73.86 -0.17 -31.04
CA GLN A 6 -74.28 -1.44 -30.40
C GLN A 6 -73.29 -2.32 -29.60
N THR A 7 -73.45 -2.26 -28.27
CA THR A 7 -73.54 -3.42 -27.35
C THR A 7 -74.89 -4.17 -27.53
N PRO A 8 -75.20 -5.34 -26.91
CA PRO A 8 -74.48 -6.11 -25.87
C PRO A 8 -74.43 -7.66 -26.11
N GLY A 9 -73.89 -8.43 -25.15
CA GLY A 9 -74.02 -9.89 -25.08
C GLY A 9 -73.92 -10.42 -23.65
N SER A 10 -74.92 -11.16 -23.16
CA SER A 10 -75.02 -11.60 -21.74
C SER A 10 -75.56 -13.04 -21.60
N ARG A 11 -75.41 -13.62 -20.38
CA ARG A 11 -75.71 -15.01 -19.95
C ARG A 11 -74.54 -15.98 -20.21
N SER A 12 -74.25 -17.00 -19.38
CA SER A 12 -74.90 -17.57 -18.17
C SER A 12 -73.82 -17.98 -17.14
N ARG A 13 -74.03 -17.92 -15.81
CA ARG A 13 -74.69 -18.93 -14.93
C ARG A 13 -74.24 -20.39 -15.20
N ASN A 14 -73.85 -21.25 -14.25
CA ASN A 14 -73.85 -21.31 -12.76
C ASN A 14 -72.80 -22.39 -12.31
N GLU A 15 -72.35 -22.63 -11.06
CA GLU A 15 -72.35 -22.02 -9.70
C GLU A 15 -71.38 -22.85 -8.79
N PHE A 16 -71.15 -22.45 -7.51
CA PHE A 16 -70.43 -23.18 -6.43
C PHE A 16 -68.89 -23.38 -6.59
N SER A 17 -68.05 -23.46 -5.54
CA SER A 17 -68.19 -23.33 -4.07
C SER A 17 -66.84 -23.05 -3.39
N GLY A 18 -66.80 -22.44 -2.19
CA GLY A 18 -65.71 -22.67 -1.20
C GLY A 18 -64.90 -21.47 -0.71
N THR A 19 -65.29 -20.94 0.46
CA THR A 19 -64.47 -20.69 1.67
C THR A 19 -62.92 -20.73 1.58
N ALA A 20 -62.16 -19.86 2.27
CA ALA A 20 -62.51 -18.73 3.14
C ALA A 20 -61.26 -17.87 3.49
N ASP A 21 -61.52 -16.70 4.08
CA ASP A 21 -60.70 -15.92 5.02
C ASP A 21 -59.18 -15.74 4.80
N ASN A 22 -58.81 -14.49 4.51
CA ASN A 22 -57.61 -13.88 5.06
C ASN A 22 -57.97 -12.45 5.52
N VAL A 23 -58.34 -12.31 6.80
CA VAL A 23 -58.79 -11.03 7.38
C VAL A 23 -57.59 -10.18 7.77
N VAL A 24 -57.44 -9.00 7.15
CA VAL A 24 -56.47 -7.99 7.59
C VAL A 24 -57.00 -7.30 8.84
N GLN A 25 -56.56 -7.74 10.01
CA GLN A 25 -56.91 -7.13 11.29
C GLN A 25 -55.81 -6.14 11.74
N VAL A 26 -56.11 -4.84 11.65
CA VAL A 26 -55.19 -3.76 12.07
C VAL A 26 -55.26 -3.59 13.59
N GLY A 27 -54.10 -3.66 14.29
CA GLY A 27 -54.02 -3.55 15.74
C GLY A 27 -52.75 -2.84 16.23
N THR A 28 -52.92 -1.61 16.71
CA THR A 28 -52.10 -0.89 17.72
C THR A 28 -50.58 -1.13 17.82
N LEU A 29 -49.82 -0.14 17.33
CA LEU A 29 -48.72 0.59 17.99
C LEU A 29 -47.88 -0.08 19.09
N TYR A 30 -46.56 0.08 18.97
CA TYR A 30 -45.48 -0.35 19.89
C TYR A 30 -45.25 -1.87 20.01
N GLY A 31 -44.68 -2.43 18.95
CA GLY A 31 -43.96 -3.71 18.95
C GLY A 31 -42.91 -3.71 17.83
N ASP A 32 -41.77 -4.38 18.02
CA ASP A 32 -40.70 -4.43 17.03
C ASP A 32 -41.16 -5.14 15.76
N VAL A 33 -41.15 -4.43 14.62
CA VAL A 33 -41.45 -5.00 13.31
C VAL A 33 -40.23 -5.77 12.81
N VAL A 34 -40.03 -6.97 13.37
CA VAL A 34 -39.11 -7.96 12.82
C VAL A 34 -39.68 -8.43 11.48
N PHE A 35 -39.21 -7.83 10.39
CA PHE A 35 -39.45 -8.33 9.04
C PHE A 35 -38.81 -9.72 8.92
N ALA A 36 -39.62 -10.76 9.07
CA ALA A 36 -39.20 -12.12 8.79
C ALA A 36 -38.91 -12.24 7.28
N ASP A 37 -37.63 -12.28 6.91
CA ASP A 37 -37.21 -12.65 5.56
C ASP A 37 -37.87 -13.96 5.14
N SER A 38 -38.36 -14.02 3.90
CA SER A 38 -38.83 -15.29 3.37
C SER A 38 -37.67 -16.29 3.30
N ALA A 39 -37.98 -17.58 3.38
CA ALA A 39 -36.98 -18.64 3.20
C ALA A 39 -36.24 -18.49 1.86
N GLU A 40 -36.93 -18.01 0.83
CA GLU A 40 -36.36 -17.70 -0.48
C GLU A 40 -35.42 -16.49 -0.46
N SER A 41 -35.77 -15.40 0.25
CA SER A 41 -34.88 -14.24 0.45
C SER A 41 -33.59 -14.66 1.15
N THR A 42 -33.72 -15.47 2.22
CA THR A 42 -32.59 -16.03 2.98
C THR A 42 -31.70 -16.93 2.12
N GLN A 43 -32.30 -17.81 1.31
CA GLN A 43 -31.56 -18.70 0.41
C GLN A 43 -30.83 -17.93 -0.69
N ARG A 44 -31.49 -16.97 -1.36
CA ARG A 44 -30.86 -16.09 -2.37
C ARG A 44 -29.69 -15.29 -1.76
N ALA A 45 -29.83 -14.80 -0.54
CA ALA A 45 -28.76 -14.09 0.17
C ALA A 45 -27.55 -14.96 0.48
N LYS A 46 -27.77 -16.25 0.79
CA LYS A 46 -26.70 -17.24 0.99
C LYS A 46 -26.01 -17.63 -0.31
N GLU A 47 -26.77 -17.89 -1.38
CA GLU A 47 -26.23 -18.20 -2.71
C GLU A 47 -25.39 -17.04 -3.26
N PHE A 48 -25.83 -15.79 -3.02
CA PHE A 48 -25.04 -14.61 -3.31
C PHE A 48 -23.78 -14.52 -2.45
N GLU A 49 -23.85 -14.76 -1.14
CA GLU A 49 -22.68 -14.77 -0.25
C GLU A 49 -21.64 -15.82 -0.69
N ASP A 50 -22.06 -17.04 -1.06
CA ASP A 50 -21.17 -18.09 -1.57
C ASP A 50 -20.55 -17.73 -2.93
N ARG A 51 -21.29 -17.07 -3.83
CA ARG A 51 -20.78 -16.56 -5.11
C ARG A 51 -19.78 -15.41 -4.91
N TYR A 52 -20.08 -14.48 -4.01
CA TYR A 52 -19.20 -13.39 -3.61
C TYR A 52 -17.90 -13.94 -3.03
N ARG A 53 -17.97 -14.84 -2.05
CA ARG A 53 -16.80 -15.42 -1.38
C ARG A 53 -15.84 -16.09 -2.38
N ARG A 54 -16.34 -16.88 -3.34
CA ARG A 54 -15.51 -17.48 -4.40
C ARG A 54 -14.84 -16.41 -5.28
N GLY A 55 -15.62 -15.46 -5.80
CA GLY A 55 -15.10 -14.39 -6.67
C GLY A 55 -14.06 -13.49 -6.00
N ILE A 56 -14.18 -13.22 -4.70
CA ILE A 56 -13.20 -12.43 -3.95
C ILE A 56 -11.93 -13.24 -3.63
N VAL A 57 -12.02 -14.53 -3.31
CA VAL A 57 -10.80 -15.36 -3.18
C VAL A 57 -10.05 -15.39 -4.51
N GLU A 58 -10.73 -15.66 -5.62
CA GLU A 58 -10.10 -15.73 -6.95
C GLU A 58 -9.48 -14.41 -7.43
N SER A 59 -9.93 -13.24 -6.93
CA SER A 59 -9.36 -11.93 -7.28
C SER A 59 -8.27 -11.48 -6.30
N LEU A 60 -8.43 -11.70 -4.99
CA LEU A 60 -7.49 -11.24 -3.96
C LEU A 60 -6.31 -12.19 -3.75
N ASP A 61 -6.46 -13.48 -4.01
CA ASP A 61 -5.37 -14.47 -3.90
C ASP A 61 -4.40 -14.39 -5.09
N ARG A 62 -4.61 -13.54 -6.10
CA ARG A 62 -3.73 -13.41 -7.27
C ARG A 62 -2.62 -12.36 -7.09
N VAL A 63 -1.38 -12.79 -6.91
CA VAL A 63 -0.20 -11.92 -6.85
C VAL A 63 0.71 -12.13 -8.04
N ALA A 64 1.08 -11.02 -8.69
CA ALA A 64 2.24 -11.01 -9.58
C ALA A 64 3.50 -10.91 -8.71
N LEU A 65 4.12 -12.05 -8.42
CA LEU A 65 5.49 -12.05 -7.90
C LEU A 65 6.42 -11.52 -8.99
N PHE A 66 7.43 -10.75 -8.58
CA PHE A 66 8.56 -10.48 -9.47
C PHE A 66 9.28 -11.81 -9.74
N GLY A 67 9.68 -12.04 -10.99
CA GLY A 67 10.34 -13.27 -11.39
C GLY A 67 11.08 -13.15 -12.72
N PRO A 68 11.91 -14.16 -13.05
CA PRO A 68 12.87 -14.18 -14.18
C PRO A 68 12.31 -14.50 -15.59
N THR A 69 12.27 -15.78 -15.99
CA THR A 69 11.87 -16.34 -17.30
C THR A 69 10.46 -15.99 -17.91
N PRO A 70 10.23 -16.33 -19.20
CA PRO A 70 9.01 -16.01 -19.96
C PRO A 70 7.66 -16.60 -19.51
N GLN A 71 7.63 -17.82 -18.99
CA GLN A 71 6.47 -18.72 -19.19
C GLN A 71 5.31 -18.49 -18.22
N TRP A 72 5.56 -17.94 -17.04
CA TRP A 72 4.55 -17.68 -16.01
C TRP A 72 4.20 -16.19 -16.01
N ALA A 73 3.29 -15.82 -16.90
CA ALA A 73 2.38 -14.68 -16.65
C ALA A 73 1.24 -15.09 -15.68
N GLU A 74 1.42 -16.20 -14.97
CA GLU A 74 0.50 -16.73 -13.98
C GLU A 74 0.61 -15.92 -12.68
N THR A 75 -0.52 -15.82 -11.98
CA THR A 75 -0.61 -15.10 -10.71
C THR A 75 -0.55 -16.12 -9.58
N PHE A 76 0.48 -16.02 -8.76
CA PHE A 76 0.71 -16.91 -7.62
C PHE A 76 -0.32 -16.64 -6.52
N ALA A 77 -0.61 -17.67 -5.72
CA ALA A 77 -1.43 -17.53 -4.53
C ALA A 77 -0.75 -16.59 -3.52
N LEU A 78 -1.38 -15.47 -3.16
CA LEU A 78 -0.94 -14.62 -2.05
C LEU A 78 -0.85 -15.45 -0.77
N SER A 79 -1.82 -16.34 -0.58
CA SER A 79 -1.90 -17.25 0.56
C SER A 79 -0.82 -18.35 0.59
N SER A 80 -0.06 -18.57 -0.49
CA SER A 80 1.23 -19.27 -0.37
C SER A 80 2.34 -18.25 -0.13
N ALA A 81 2.44 -17.23 -0.99
CA ALA A 81 3.60 -16.33 -1.08
C ALA A 81 3.74 -15.29 0.05
N TYR A 82 2.78 -15.17 0.95
CA TYR A 82 2.80 -14.20 2.05
C TYR A 82 3.68 -14.66 3.21
N VAL A 83 4.42 -13.73 3.79
CA VAL A 83 5.15 -13.89 5.06
C VAL A 83 4.45 -13.01 6.10
N ASP A 84 4.09 -13.58 7.25
CA ASP A 84 3.52 -12.81 8.35
C ASP A 84 4.51 -11.75 8.85
N LEU A 85 4.13 -10.48 8.71
CA LEU A 85 4.89 -9.32 9.16
C LEU A 85 4.61 -9.04 10.63
N THR A 86 5.63 -8.56 11.34
CA THR A 86 5.53 -8.24 12.77
C THR A 86 4.87 -6.89 12.99
N LEU A 87 4.11 -6.76 14.08
CA LEU A 87 3.47 -5.53 14.50
C LEU A 87 3.98 -5.06 15.88
N THR A 88 4.05 -3.74 16.04
CA THR A 88 4.19 -3.08 17.33
C THR A 88 2.89 -2.34 17.69
N ASP A 89 2.40 -2.52 18.92
CA ASP A 89 1.45 -1.58 19.55
C ASP A 89 2.24 -0.40 20.15
N PRO A 90 2.07 0.85 19.65
CA PRO A 90 2.76 2.02 20.17
C PRO A 90 2.19 2.55 21.50
N VAL A 91 1.10 1.98 22.03
CA VAL A 91 0.52 2.38 23.32
C VAL A 91 1.05 1.55 24.48
N SER A 92 1.27 0.25 24.28
CA SER A 92 1.97 -0.62 25.25
C SER A 92 3.46 -0.85 24.91
N GLU A 93 3.96 -0.21 23.85
CA GLU A 93 5.31 -0.36 23.29
C GLU A 93 5.69 -1.82 23.06
N ARG A 94 4.69 -2.63 22.68
CA ARG A 94 4.83 -4.08 22.52
C ARG A 94 5.01 -4.41 21.05
N GLY A 95 6.27 -4.46 20.63
CA GLY A 95 6.69 -5.10 19.39
C GLY A 95 6.65 -6.62 19.45
N GLY A 96 6.89 -7.26 18.30
CA GLY A 96 6.91 -8.72 18.20
C GLY A 96 5.55 -9.37 17.98
N LEU A 97 4.46 -8.61 17.80
CA LEU A 97 3.10 -9.13 17.72
C LEU A 97 2.78 -9.69 16.33
N GLY A 98 2.03 -10.80 16.29
CA GLY A 98 1.35 -11.23 15.06
C GLY A 98 0.03 -10.49 14.86
N ILE A 99 -0.41 -10.33 13.60
CA ILE A 99 -1.72 -9.72 13.28
C ILE A 99 -2.89 -10.42 13.97
N ASP A 100 -2.79 -11.73 14.20
CA ASP A 100 -3.80 -12.51 14.92
C ASP A 100 -3.88 -12.20 16.42
N GLU A 101 -2.75 -11.88 17.07
CA GLU A 101 -2.74 -11.49 18.48
C GLU A 101 -3.38 -10.11 18.67
N VAL A 102 -3.09 -9.19 17.74
CA VAL A 102 -3.69 -7.86 17.66
C VAL A 102 -5.20 -7.95 17.41
N LEU A 103 -5.63 -8.76 16.44
CA LEU A 103 -7.04 -8.97 16.13
C LEU A 103 -7.78 -9.76 17.21
N ALA A 104 -7.11 -10.64 17.97
CA ALA A 104 -7.68 -11.25 19.16
C ALA A 104 -8.00 -10.21 20.26
N GLY A 105 -7.21 -9.12 20.34
CA GLY A 105 -7.43 -8.02 21.27
C GLY A 105 -8.45 -6.96 20.81
N SER A 106 -8.61 -6.74 19.50
CA SER A 106 -9.53 -5.70 18.98
C SER A 106 -10.18 -6.04 17.63
N ARG A 107 -11.47 -5.68 17.50
CA ARG A 107 -12.22 -5.66 16.22
C ARG A 107 -11.93 -4.43 15.35
N ARG A 108 -11.28 -3.40 15.89
CA ARG A 108 -11.04 -2.11 15.23
C ARG A 108 -9.55 -1.79 15.29
N LEU A 109 -8.93 -1.67 14.12
CA LEU A 109 -7.48 -1.58 13.98
C LEU A 109 -7.06 -0.44 13.03
N LEU A 110 -6.28 0.50 13.53
CA LEU A 110 -5.49 1.42 12.73
C LEU A 110 -4.11 0.77 12.53
N LEU A 111 -3.75 0.53 11.27
CA LEU A 111 -2.53 -0.17 10.86
C LEU A 111 -1.63 0.80 10.10
N GLU A 112 -0.71 1.43 10.84
CA GLU A 112 0.25 2.37 10.28
C GLU A 112 1.48 1.66 9.69
N GLY A 113 2.13 2.28 8.72
CA GLY A 113 3.41 1.80 8.18
C GLY A 113 3.90 2.63 7.00
N SER A 114 5.21 2.64 6.77
CA SER A 114 5.88 3.44 5.73
C SER A 114 5.53 3.00 4.29
N ALA A 115 6.21 3.58 3.30
CA ALA A 115 6.21 3.05 1.94
C ALA A 115 6.75 1.62 1.92
N GLY A 116 6.28 0.78 0.99
CA GLY A 116 6.83 -0.57 0.78
C GLY A 116 6.66 -1.60 1.91
N THR A 117 6.15 -1.26 3.09
CA THR A 117 6.00 -2.19 4.23
C THR A 117 4.88 -3.24 4.07
N GLY A 118 4.11 -3.19 2.98
CA GLY A 118 3.12 -4.22 2.66
C GLY A 118 1.72 -4.03 3.26
N LYS A 119 1.36 -2.84 3.76
CA LYS A 119 0.01 -2.49 4.28
C LYS A 119 -1.15 -3.13 3.48
N SER A 120 -1.25 -2.81 2.19
CA SER A 120 -2.29 -3.32 1.30
C SER A 120 -2.20 -4.84 1.05
N THR A 121 -1.00 -5.42 1.15
CA THR A 121 -0.78 -6.88 1.07
C THR A 121 -1.31 -7.57 2.32
N MET A 122 -1.07 -7.01 3.51
CA MET A 122 -1.64 -7.52 4.76
C MET A 122 -3.17 -7.43 4.76
N LEU A 123 -3.77 -6.34 4.26
CA LEU A 123 -5.24 -6.26 4.09
C LEU A 123 -5.77 -7.35 3.15
N ARG A 124 -5.09 -7.62 2.03
CA ARG A 124 -5.46 -8.73 1.12
C ARG A 124 -5.33 -10.09 1.79
N ALA A 125 -4.26 -10.33 2.55
CA ALA A 125 -4.08 -11.57 3.31
C ALA A 125 -5.21 -11.75 4.35
N LEU A 126 -5.53 -10.71 5.11
CA LEU A 126 -6.66 -10.70 6.05
C LEU A 126 -8.01 -10.97 5.37
N ALA A 127 -8.24 -10.43 4.18
CA ALA A 127 -9.44 -10.73 3.41
C ALA A 127 -9.52 -12.21 3.01
N ILE A 128 -8.43 -12.80 2.52
CA ILE A 128 -8.39 -14.23 2.16
C ILE A 128 -8.64 -15.10 3.40
N ARG A 129 -7.98 -14.77 4.53
CA ARG A 129 -8.16 -15.47 5.81
C ARG A 129 -9.59 -15.36 6.33
N ALA A 130 -10.24 -14.19 6.21
CA ALA A 130 -11.67 -14.01 6.53
C ALA A 130 -12.57 -14.94 5.71
N LEU A 131 -12.30 -15.06 4.40
CA LEU A 131 -13.09 -15.88 3.47
C LEU A 131 -12.91 -17.38 3.74
N ARG A 132 -11.68 -17.81 4.06
CA ARG A 132 -11.34 -19.20 4.42
C ARG A 132 -11.77 -19.59 5.84
N GLY A 133 -11.98 -18.62 6.72
CA GLY A 133 -12.32 -18.85 8.14
C GLY A 133 -11.09 -19.07 9.03
N GLU A 134 -9.98 -18.42 8.68
CA GLU A 134 -8.65 -18.53 9.30
C GLU A 134 -8.33 -17.30 10.19
N LEU A 135 -9.36 -16.58 10.66
CA LEU A 135 -9.23 -15.41 11.56
C LEU A 135 -9.56 -15.77 13.02
N PRO A 136 -9.02 -15.02 14.01
CA PRO A 136 -9.35 -15.21 15.42
C PRO A 136 -10.85 -15.03 15.72
N GLU A 137 -11.35 -15.80 16.69
CA GLU A 137 -12.76 -15.77 17.13
C GLU A 137 -13.20 -14.38 17.62
N ALA A 138 -12.30 -13.56 18.15
CA ALA A 138 -12.62 -12.19 18.55
C ALA A 138 -13.18 -11.34 17.40
N VAL A 139 -12.65 -11.51 16.18
CA VAL A 139 -13.10 -10.81 14.95
C VAL A 139 -14.17 -11.60 14.22
N ALA A 140 -14.02 -12.92 14.11
CA ALA A 140 -14.99 -13.75 13.40
C ALA A 140 -16.33 -13.90 14.14
N GLY A 141 -16.31 -13.88 15.48
CA GLY A 141 -17.44 -14.33 16.28
C GLY A 141 -17.90 -15.73 15.86
N SER A 142 -19.22 -15.96 15.92
CA SER A 142 -19.82 -17.26 15.60
C SER A 142 -19.99 -17.56 14.10
N ALA A 143 -19.53 -16.69 13.19
CA ALA A 143 -19.73 -16.89 11.74
C ALA A 143 -18.67 -16.16 10.90
N ARG A 144 -18.05 -16.86 9.93
CA ARG A 144 -16.98 -16.32 9.07
C ARG A 144 -17.35 -14.93 8.51
N PRO A 145 -16.54 -13.88 8.73
CA PRO A 145 -16.89 -12.54 8.27
C PRO A 145 -16.80 -12.42 6.74
N VAL A 146 -17.52 -11.44 6.18
CA VAL A 146 -17.43 -11.01 4.79
C VAL A 146 -16.51 -9.79 4.72
N PRO A 147 -15.33 -9.87 4.07
CA PRO A 147 -14.43 -8.73 3.95
C PRO A 147 -14.82 -7.81 2.78
N PHE A 148 -14.67 -6.50 2.97
CA PHE A 148 -14.81 -5.51 1.91
C PHE A 148 -13.52 -4.68 1.83
N LEU A 149 -12.71 -4.85 0.77
CA LEU A 149 -11.45 -4.13 0.58
C LEU A 149 -11.65 -2.84 -0.21
N LEU A 150 -11.89 -1.75 0.52
CA LEU A 150 -12.23 -0.43 0.00
C LEU A 150 -10.97 0.44 -0.10
N LYS A 151 -10.50 0.69 -1.33
CA LYS A 151 -9.31 1.52 -1.58
C LYS A 151 -9.69 2.98 -1.68
N LEU A 152 -9.19 3.82 -0.78
CA LEU A 152 -9.63 5.22 -0.70
C LEU A 152 -9.33 5.99 -2.00
N ARG A 153 -8.20 5.71 -2.65
CA ARG A 153 -7.84 6.27 -3.96
C ARG A 153 -8.86 6.00 -5.09
N SER A 154 -9.61 4.89 -5.05
CA SER A 154 -10.62 4.60 -6.09
C SER A 154 -11.90 5.45 -5.97
N PHE A 155 -12.05 6.20 -4.87
CA PHE A 155 -13.15 7.12 -4.64
C PHE A 155 -12.81 8.57 -4.97
N VAL A 156 -11.61 8.85 -5.50
CA VAL A 156 -11.21 10.19 -5.95
C VAL A 156 -11.61 10.39 -7.41
N GLN A 157 -12.60 11.24 -7.64
CA GLN A 157 -13.14 11.59 -8.96
C GLN A 157 -13.08 13.11 -9.13
N ASP A 158 -12.42 13.57 -10.20
CA ASP A 158 -12.27 14.99 -10.59
C ASP A 158 -11.91 15.91 -9.42
N GLU A 159 -10.85 15.49 -8.71
CA GLU A 159 -10.29 16.10 -7.50
C GLU A 159 -11.20 16.13 -6.27
N GLN A 160 -12.40 15.55 -6.32
CA GLN A 160 -13.30 15.35 -5.18
C GLN A 160 -13.23 13.92 -4.65
N LEU A 161 -13.48 13.73 -3.36
CA LEU A 161 -13.59 12.41 -2.74
C LEU A 161 -15.07 12.03 -2.57
N VAL A 162 -15.49 10.91 -3.16
CA VAL A 162 -16.88 10.43 -3.18
C VAL A 162 -16.95 9.04 -2.53
N LEU A 163 -16.90 9.02 -1.19
CA LEU A 163 -16.88 7.78 -0.41
C LEU A 163 -18.18 6.96 -0.55
N PRO A 164 -18.10 5.62 -0.65
CA PRO A 164 -19.25 4.77 -0.88
C PRO A 164 -20.15 4.67 0.36
N LYS A 165 -21.45 4.49 0.14
CA LYS A 165 -22.37 4.05 1.19
C LYS A 165 -22.19 2.53 1.39
N PRO A 166 -22.63 1.96 2.53
CA PRO A 166 -22.57 0.52 2.78
C PRO A 166 -23.01 -0.36 1.61
N GLU A 167 -24.13 -0.03 0.97
CA GLU A 167 -24.65 -0.82 -0.15
C GLU A 167 -23.79 -0.72 -1.43
N ASP A 168 -22.96 0.31 -1.58
CA ASP A 168 -22.07 0.51 -2.74
C ASP A 168 -20.74 -0.27 -2.58
N PHE A 169 -20.52 -0.96 -1.44
CA PHE A 169 -19.30 -1.73 -1.17
C PHE A 169 -19.13 -2.92 -2.13
N VAL A 170 -20.22 -3.52 -2.62
CA VAL A 170 -20.12 -4.61 -3.61
C VAL A 170 -19.72 -4.06 -4.98
N ALA A 171 -20.35 -2.98 -5.45
CA ALA A 171 -19.90 -2.26 -6.66
C ALA A 171 -18.41 -1.86 -6.59
N SER A 172 -17.92 -1.49 -5.40
CA SER A 172 -16.52 -1.11 -5.16
C SER A 172 -15.51 -2.27 -5.23
N VAL A 173 -15.91 -3.49 -4.85
CA VAL A 173 -15.00 -4.64 -4.67
C VAL A 173 -15.20 -5.75 -5.72
N ALA A 174 -16.43 -5.91 -6.23
CA ALA A 174 -16.81 -6.87 -7.26
C ALA A 174 -17.97 -6.32 -8.13
N PRO A 175 -17.73 -5.32 -8.99
CA PRO A 175 -18.78 -4.68 -9.80
C PRO A 175 -19.56 -5.67 -10.68
N LEU A 176 -18.92 -6.73 -11.18
CA LEU A 176 -19.55 -7.81 -11.95
C LEU A 176 -20.54 -8.68 -11.15
N LEU A 177 -20.65 -8.49 -9.84
CA LEU A 177 -21.60 -9.16 -8.96
C LEU A 177 -22.70 -8.23 -8.43
N ASP A 178 -22.53 -6.90 -8.47
CA ASP A 178 -23.43 -5.95 -7.81
C ASP A 178 -24.87 -6.01 -8.35
N SER A 179 -25.03 -6.22 -9.67
CA SER A 179 -26.33 -6.42 -10.32
C SER A 179 -27.09 -7.68 -9.87
N ALA A 180 -26.44 -8.59 -9.15
CA ALA A 180 -27.05 -9.80 -8.56
C ALA A 180 -27.15 -9.73 -7.02
N LYS A 181 -26.77 -8.61 -6.41
CA LYS A 181 -26.77 -8.41 -4.95
C LYS A 181 -28.21 -8.28 -4.41
N PRO A 182 -28.59 -8.99 -3.33
CA PRO A 182 -29.86 -8.78 -2.65
C PRO A 182 -29.98 -7.39 -2.02
N GLU A 183 -31.20 -6.86 -1.91
CA GLU A 183 -31.45 -5.55 -1.29
C GLU A 183 -30.99 -5.52 0.18
N LYS A 184 -30.29 -4.46 0.60
CA LYS A 184 -29.79 -4.29 1.99
C LYS A 184 -28.84 -5.40 2.47
N TRP A 185 -28.22 -6.15 1.56
CA TRP A 185 -27.35 -7.29 1.92
C TRP A 185 -26.12 -6.85 2.71
N VAL A 186 -25.51 -5.70 2.38
CA VAL A 186 -24.34 -5.19 3.11
C VAL A 186 -24.76 -4.61 4.46
N SER A 187 -25.87 -3.86 4.52
CA SER A 187 -26.44 -3.35 5.78
C SER A 187 -26.72 -4.48 6.78
N ARG A 188 -27.41 -5.54 6.37
CA ARG A 188 -27.68 -6.73 7.24
C ARG A 188 -26.39 -7.42 7.70
N LEU A 189 -25.36 -7.47 6.86
CA LEU A 189 -24.05 -8.02 7.20
C LEU A 189 -23.28 -7.17 8.22
N LEU A 190 -23.39 -5.84 8.13
CA LEU A 190 -22.83 -4.88 9.10
C LEU A 190 -23.58 -4.92 10.44
N GLU A 191 -24.91 -4.89 10.41
CA GLU A 191 -25.80 -4.97 11.59
C GLU A 191 -25.65 -6.27 12.40
N SER A 192 -25.39 -7.39 11.70
CA SER A 192 -25.09 -8.69 12.31
C SER A 192 -23.64 -8.84 12.77
N GLY A 193 -22.75 -7.90 12.42
CA GLY A 193 -21.32 -7.96 12.73
C GLY A 193 -20.53 -9.02 11.94
N ARG A 194 -21.13 -9.65 10.91
CA ARG A 194 -20.48 -10.66 10.06
C ARG A 194 -19.59 -10.02 8.98
N THR A 195 -18.85 -8.97 9.33
CA THR A 195 -18.18 -8.07 8.38
C THR A 195 -16.79 -7.65 8.82
N LEU A 196 -15.93 -7.45 7.83
CA LEU A 196 -14.59 -6.91 8.01
C LEU A 196 -14.35 -5.83 6.96
N VAL A 197 -14.59 -4.57 7.32
CA VAL A 197 -14.37 -3.42 6.43
C VAL A 197 -12.87 -3.09 6.45
N LEU A 198 -12.20 -3.28 5.31
CA LEU A 198 -10.76 -3.08 5.14
C LEU A 198 -10.54 -1.83 4.30
N VAL A 199 -10.15 -0.73 4.94
CA VAL A 199 -9.92 0.57 4.31
C VAL A 199 -8.43 0.73 3.99
N ASP A 200 -8.12 0.75 2.70
CA ASP A 200 -6.76 0.78 2.16
C ASP A 200 -6.37 2.23 1.81
N GLY A 201 -5.29 2.74 2.42
CA GLY A 201 -4.57 3.94 1.99
C GLY A 201 -5.15 5.31 2.38
N ILE A 202 -5.18 5.67 3.67
CA ILE A 202 -5.43 7.07 4.09
C ILE A 202 -4.33 8.02 3.56
N ASP A 203 -3.09 7.53 3.47
CA ASP A 203 -1.98 8.28 2.88
C ASP A 203 -2.19 8.61 1.40
N GLU A 204 -2.95 7.79 0.66
CA GLU A 204 -3.25 7.97 -0.77
C GLU A 204 -4.29 9.09 -1.03
N VAL A 205 -4.86 9.68 0.02
CA VAL A 205 -5.84 10.78 -0.06
C VAL A 205 -5.16 12.11 0.27
N ARG A 206 -5.39 13.14 -0.57
CA ARG A 206 -4.92 14.52 -0.36
C ARG A 206 -5.38 15.06 1.00
N ASP A 207 -4.52 15.82 1.69
CA ASP A 207 -4.76 16.23 3.08
C ASP A 207 -6.10 16.92 3.34
N MET A 208 -6.57 17.76 2.39
CA MET A 208 -7.87 18.43 2.45
C MET A 208 -9.07 17.48 2.57
N HIS A 209 -8.98 16.28 1.97
CA HIS A 209 -10.06 15.29 1.94
C HIS A 209 -9.96 14.26 3.06
N ARG A 210 -8.83 14.24 3.79
CA ARG A 210 -8.63 13.33 4.92
C ARG A 210 -9.75 13.50 5.95
N GLY A 211 -10.15 14.73 6.30
CA GLY A 211 -11.24 14.99 7.26
C GLY A 211 -12.55 14.22 6.95
N GLN A 212 -12.94 14.21 5.67
CA GLN A 212 -14.11 13.49 5.18
C GLN A 212 -14.00 11.96 5.33
N VAL A 213 -12.79 11.39 5.22
CA VAL A 213 -12.54 9.97 5.51
C VAL A 213 -12.77 9.66 6.98
N LEU A 214 -12.33 10.53 7.90
CA LEU A 214 -12.51 10.31 9.34
C LEU A 214 -13.99 10.39 9.73
N ASP A 215 -14.74 11.40 9.26
CA ASP A 215 -16.19 11.49 9.50
C ASP A 215 -16.96 10.30 8.90
N TRP A 216 -16.53 9.76 7.76
CA TRP A 216 -17.12 8.55 7.16
C TRP A 216 -16.80 7.28 7.96
N VAL A 217 -15.55 7.08 8.39
CA VAL A 217 -15.18 5.96 9.28
C VAL A 217 -15.94 6.05 10.61
N ARG A 218 -16.03 7.25 11.21
CA ARG A 218 -16.84 7.48 12.42
C ARG A 218 -18.30 7.12 12.20
N SER A 219 -18.91 7.64 11.13
CA SER A 219 -20.30 7.33 10.78
C SER A 219 -20.55 5.83 10.62
N LEU A 220 -19.64 5.10 9.94
CA LEU A 220 -19.75 3.64 9.83
C LEU A 220 -19.71 2.94 11.20
N VAL A 221 -18.81 3.37 12.09
CA VAL A 221 -18.64 2.79 13.43
C VAL A 221 -19.82 3.12 14.36
N ASP A 222 -20.37 4.33 14.26
CA ASP A 222 -21.53 4.79 15.04
C ASP A 222 -22.80 4.02 14.64
N PHE A 223 -23.03 3.80 13.33
CA PHE A 223 -24.20 3.05 12.84
C PHE A 223 -24.05 1.52 12.93
N TYR A 224 -22.84 0.98 12.78
CA TYR A 224 -22.61 -0.47 12.71
C TYR A 224 -21.54 -0.98 13.70
N PRO A 225 -21.65 -0.70 15.01
CA PRO A 225 -20.57 -0.91 15.99
C PRO A 225 -20.13 -2.38 16.18
N LYS A 226 -20.89 -3.36 15.68
CA LYS A 226 -20.57 -4.79 15.76
C LYS A 226 -19.59 -5.28 14.69
N ALA A 227 -19.47 -4.55 13.58
CA ALA A 227 -18.60 -4.90 12.47
C ALA A 227 -17.11 -4.79 12.83
N GLY A 228 -16.26 -5.54 12.14
CA GLY A 228 -14.81 -5.40 12.19
C GLY A 228 -14.33 -4.32 11.22
N TYR A 229 -13.30 -3.57 11.63
CA TYR A 229 -12.71 -2.49 10.84
C TYR A 229 -11.18 -2.57 10.90
N VAL A 230 -10.51 -2.56 9.73
CA VAL A 230 -9.07 -2.32 9.64
C VAL A 230 -8.85 -1.16 8.68
N VAL A 231 -8.05 -0.18 9.10
CA VAL A 231 -7.82 1.07 8.38
C VAL A 231 -6.30 1.28 8.28
N THR A 232 -5.77 1.57 7.09
CA THR A 232 -4.32 1.72 6.88
C THR A 232 -3.88 3.14 6.54
N ALA A 233 -2.67 3.50 6.97
CA ALA A 233 -2.06 4.81 6.71
C ALA A 233 -0.52 4.76 6.75
N ARG A 234 0.15 5.80 6.22
CA ARG A 234 1.51 6.20 6.70
C ARG A 234 1.37 6.93 8.04
N PRO A 235 2.31 6.79 9.00
CA PRO A 235 2.26 7.52 10.28
C PRO A 235 2.11 9.04 10.08
N ALA A 236 2.87 9.63 9.15
CA ALA A 236 2.81 11.05 8.82
C ALA A 236 1.50 11.53 8.17
N ALA A 237 0.61 10.61 7.73
CA ALA A 237 -0.72 10.96 7.19
C ALA A 237 -1.80 11.02 8.29
N VAL A 238 -1.52 10.53 9.50
CA VAL A 238 -2.45 10.54 10.64
C VAL A 238 -1.96 11.54 11.68
N ARG A 239 -2.73 12.63 11.87
CA ARG A 239 -2.45 13.65 12.89
C ARG A 239 -2.79 13.13 14.27
N GLU A 240 -2.14 13.63 15.33
CA GLU A 240 -2.37 13.07 16.67
C GLU A 240 -3.80 13.28 17.20
N GLY A 241 -4.47 14.38 16.81
CA GLY A 241 -5.91 14.56 17.06
C GLY A 241 -6.77 13.42 16.48
N TRP A 242 -6.38 12.86 15.34
CA TRP A 242 -7.05 11.70 14.75
C TRP A 242 -6.74 10.40 15.47
N ARG A 243 -5.49 10.15 15.88
CA ARG A 243 -5.16 8.98 16.70
C ARG A 243 -5.97 9.00 18.00
N LYS A 244 -6.22 10.18 18.56
CA LYS A 244 -7.10 10.36 19.71
C LYS A 244 -8.58 10.09 19.39
N GLU A 245 -9.11 10.58 18.27
CA GLU A 245 -10.50 10.32 17.86
C GLU A 245 -10.73 8.84 17.53
N LEU A 246 -9.85 8.21 16.75
CA LEU A 246 -9.91 6.77 16.44
C LEU A 246 -9.75 5.91 17.70
N ARG A 247 -8.85 6.26 18.64
CA ARG A 247 -8.79 5.60 19.96
C ARG A 247 -10.08 5.78 20.76
N GLY A 248 -10.74 6.94 20.67
CA GLY A 248 -12.08 7.17 21.22
C GLY A 248 -13.18 6.31 20.58
N LEU A 249 -13.05 6.02 19.29
CA LEU A 249 -13.87 5.06 18.54
C LEU A 249 -13.44 3.59 18.76
N GLY A 250 -12.59 3.32 19.75
CA GLY A 250 -12.16 1.97 20.12
C GLY A 250 -11.19 1.30 19.15
N PHE A 251 -10.52 2.05 18.27
CA PHE A 251 -9.44 1.51 17.46
C PHE A 251 -8.18 1.29 18.31
N ALA A 252 -7.66 0.07 18.29
CA ALA A 252 -6.26 -0.17 18.59
C ALA A 252 -5.41 0.45 17.47
N THR A 253 -4.29 1.08 17.80
CA THR A 253 -3.28 1.47 16.80
C THR A 253 -2.17 0.44 16.82
N THR A 254 -1.63 0.09 15.65
CA THR A 254 -0.44 -0.74 15.51
C THR A 254 0.39 -0.27 14.33
N ARG A 255 1.68 -0.60 14.32
CA ARG A 255 2.60 -0.31 13.22
C ARG A 255 3.18 -1.59 12.64
N ILE A 256 3.22 -1.67 11.31
CA ILE A 256 3.98 -2.71 10.62
C ILE A 256 5.47 -2.43 10.80
N GLU A 257 6.18 -3.40 11.37
CA GLU A 257 7.64 -3.40 11.46
C GLU A 257 8.25 -3.76 10.08
N PRO A 258 9.41 -3.20 9.71
CA PRO A 258 10.20 -3.74 8.61
C PRO A 258 10.55 -5.22 8.87
N MET A 259 10.78 -6.01 7.81
CA MET A 259 11.06 -7.44 7.98
C MET A 259 12.35 -7.64 8.79
N SER A 260 12.23 -8.34 9.92
CA SER A 260 13.38 -8.88 10.65
C SER A 260 14.19 -9.83 9.77
N ARG A 261 15.46 -10.07 10.11
CA ARG A 261 16.37 -10.96 9.36
C ARG A 261 15.75 -12.33 9.10
N ARG A 262 15.13 -12.91 10.14
CA ARG A 262 14.35 -14.14 10.06
C ARG A 262 13.18 -14.06 9.06
N GLN A 263 12.48 -12.93 8.95
CA GLN A 263 11.42 -12.72 7.95
C GLN A 263 11.98 -12.54 6.54
N VAL A 264 13.10 -11.81 6.37
CA VAL A 264 13.82 -11.70 5.10
C VAL A 264 14.25 -13.08 4.60
N HIS A 265 14.88 -13.89 5.44
CA HIS A 265 15.32 -15.24 5.11
C HIS A 265 14.14 -16.16 4.77
N ASN A 266 13.05 -16.11 5.54
CA ASN A 266 11.82 -16.85 5.23
C ASN A 266 11.17 -16.40 3.92
N PHE A 267 11.21 -15.09 3.59
CA PHE A 267 10.72 -14.54 2.33
C PHE A 267 11.55 -15.02 1.15
N VAL A 268 12.88 -14.98 1.25
CA VAL A 268 13.81 -15.53 0.26
C VAL A 268 13.53 -17.01 0.06
N ASP A 269 13.49 -17.82 1.12
CA ASP A 269 13.18 -19.25 1.02
C ASP A 269 11.81 -19.51 0.39
N HIS A 270 10.79 -18.73 0.74
CA HIS A 270 9.46 -18.91 0.18
C HIS A 270 9.43 -18.57 -1.31
N TRP A 271 10.01 -17.44 -1.70
CA TRP A 271 10.13 -17.02 -3.10
C TRP A 271 10.90 -18.08 -3.90
N TYR A 272 12.05 -18.53 -3.41
CA TYR A 272 12.86 -19.55 -4.08
C TYR A 272 12.15 -20.91 -4.16
N ARG A 273 11.43 -21.35 -3.12
CA ARG A 273 10.58 -22.56 -3.18
C ARG A 273 9.38 -22.44 -4.12
N THR A 274 8.88 -21.22 -4.34
CA THR A 274 7.74 -20.94 -5.24
C THR A 274 8.17 -20.90 -6.71
N ILE A 275 9.34 -20.32 -6.99
CA ILE A 275 9.90 -20.22 -8.34
C ILE A 275 10.68 -21.49 -8.74
N TRP A 276 11.32 -22.18 -7.79
CA TRP A 276 12.21 -23.32 -8.03
C TRP A 276 11.95 -24.46 -7.03
N ARG A 277 11.48 -25.62 -7.52
CA ARG A 277 11.10 -26.79 -6.70
C ARG A 277 12.22 -27.39 -5.81
N GLU A 278 13.47 -27.00 -6.03
CA GLU A 278 14.66 -27.45 -5.28
C GLU A 278 15.34 -26.34 -4.44
N GLY A 279 14.82 -25.10 -4.40
CA GLY A 279 15.34 -24.00 -3.58
C GLY A 279 16.77 -23.47 -3.86
N ARG A 280 17.43 -23.83 -4.97
CA ARG A 280 18.84 -23.46 -5.22
C ARG A 280 19.04 -21.94 -5.32
N GLY A 281 20.10 -21.42 -4.69
CA GLY A 281 20.48 -19.99 -4.72
C GLY A 281 19.90 -19.14 -3.59
N ALA A 282 19.01 -19.68 -2.75
CA ALA A 282 18.44 -18.97 -1.60
C ALA A 282 19.51 -18.61 -0.55
N GLU A 283 20.37 -19.57 -0.20
CA GLU A 283 21.45 -19.39 0.80
C GLU A 283 22.51 -18.38 0.35
N ASP A 284 22.85 -18.37 -0.95
CA ASP A 284 23.80 -17.41 -1.51
C ASP A 284 23.27 -15.96 -1.40
N LEU A 285 21.98 -15.77 -1.71
CA LEU A 285 21.30 -14.48 -1.57
C LEU A 285 21.21 -14.04 -0.09
N LYS A 286 20.82 -14.94 0.83
CA LYS A 286 20.83 -14.65 2.28
C LYS A 286 22.22 -14.20 2.73
N ALA A 287 23.26 -14.95 2.34
CA ALA A 287 24.64 -14.67 2.71
C ALA A 287 25.21 -13.37 2.10
N TRP A 288 24.61 -12.83 1.03
CA TRP A 288 24.91 -11.50 0.51
C TRP A 288 24.14 -10.39 1.24
N ILE A 289 22.84 -10.58 1.48
CA ILE A 289 22.00 -9.63 2.25
C ILE A 289 22.52 -9.46 3.69
N ASP A 290 22.99 -10.53 4.32
CA ASP A 290 23.55 -10.51 5.68
C ASP A 290 24.93 -9.82 5.78
N ARG A 291 25.65 -9.62 4.66
CA ARG A 291 27.00 -9.03 4.63
C ARG A 291 26.99 -7.56 4.25
N GLU A 292 26.20 -7.20 3.24
CA GLU A 292 26.19 -5.85 2.69
C GLU A 292 25.09 -5.00 3.33
N ARG A 293 25.46 -4.03 4.19
CA ARG A 293 24.50 -3.14 4.90
C ARG A 293 23.43 -2.54 3.97
N GLY A 294 23.83 -2.11 2.77
CA GLY A 294 22.92 -1.57 1.75
C GLY A 294 21.86 -2.58 1.32
N LEU A 295 22.25 -3.84 1.05
CA LEU A 295 21.30 -4.91 0.74
C LEU A 295 20.44 -5.29 1.94
N SER A 296 21.01 -5.34 3.14
CA SER A 296 20.29 -5.62 4.38
C SER A 296 19.13 -4.65 4.60
N SER A 297 19.42 -3.34 4.51
CA SER A 297 18.42 -2.28 4.68
C SER A 297 17.33 -2.34 3.59
N LEU A 298 17.70 -2.52 2.32
CA LEU A 298 16.76 -2.69 1.21
C LEU A 298 15.84 -3.92 1.42
N ALA A 299 16.41 -5.05 1.83
CA ALA A 299 15.68 -6.31 1.99
C ALA A 299 14.63 -6.28 3.12
N THR A 300 14.70 -5.33 4.06
CA THR A 300 13.66 -5.15 5.09
C THR A 300 12.27 -4.83 4.51
N SER A 301 12.19 -4.29 3.28
CA SER A 301 10.92 -4.12 2.55
C SER A 301 10.58 -5.39 1.76
N PRO A 302 9.38 -6.00 1.96
CA PRO A 302 8.92 -7.14 1.16
C PRO A 302 8.90 -6.86 -0.35
N LEU A 303 8.68 -5.61 -0.75
CA LEU A 303 8.69 -5.19 -2.15
C LEU A 303 10.10 -5.26 -2.75
N LEU A 304 11.07 -4.64 -2.08
CA LEU A 304 12.45 -4.55 -2.54
C LEU A 304 13.16 -5.90 -2.44
N CYS A 305 12.90 -6.68 -1.39
CA CYS A 305 13.35 -8.07 -1.27
C CYS A 305 12.85 -8.94 -2.43
N GLY A 306 11.61 -8.73 -2.91
CA GLY A 306 11.07 -9.39 -4.11
C GLY A 306 11.82 -9.06 -5.40
N VAL A 307 12.33 -7.83 -5.54
CA VAL A 307 13.16 -7.41 -6.69
C VAL A 307 14.58 -8.00 -6.55
N LEU A 308 15.17 -7.95 -5.36
CA LEU A 308 16.48 -8.57 -5.07
C LEU A 308 16.49 -10.08 -5.38
N CYS A 309 15.43 -10.81 -5.01
CA CYS A 309 15.28 -12.23 -5.35
C CYS A 309 15.30 -12.47 -6.86
N ALA A 310 14.61 -11.63 -7.63
CA ALA A 310 14.52 -11.77 -9.09
C ALA A 310 15.83 -11.39 -9.81
N LEU A 311 16.53 -10.35 -9.34
CA LEU A 311 17.83 -9.93 -9.88
C LEU A 311 18.92 -10.97 -9.60
N HIS A 312 19.02 -11.46 -8.37
CA HIS A 312 19.96 -12.52 -8.00
C HIS A 312 19.77 -13.76 -8.87
N TYR A 313 18.51 -14.19 -9.06
CA TYR A 313 18.19 -15.33 -9.90
C TYR A 313 18.66 -15.13 -11.35
N GLN A 314 18.32 -14.01 -11.98
CA GLN A 314 18.48 -13.87 -13.43
C GLN A 314 19.88 -13.43 -13.85
N CYS A 315 20.52 -12.58 -13.06
CA CYS A 315 21.79 -11.93 -13.43
C CYS A 315 22.97 -12.40 -12.57
N GLY A 316 22.73 -12.95 -11.37
CA GLY A 316 23.80 -13.25 -10.39
C GLY A 316 24.52 -12.01 -9.87
N ILE A 317 23.99 -10.82 -10.17
CA ILE A 317 24.50 -9.50 -9.75
C ILE A 317 23.42 -8.88 -8.87
N LEU A 318 23.84 -8.22 -7.79
CA LEU A 318 22.96 -7.43 -6.95
C LEU A 318 23.34 -5.95 -6.97
N PRO A 319 22.35 -5.04 -6.84
CA PRO A 319 22.57 -3.62 -6.80
C PRO A 319 23.10 -3.14 -5.44
N ALA A 320 24.03 -2.18 -5.44
CA ALA A 320 24.58 -1.62 -4.21
C ALA A 320 23.67 -0.54 -3.57
N THR A 321 22.71 0.02 -4.33
CA THR A 321 21.88 1.16 -3.91
C THR A 321 20.41 1.00 -4.32
N LEU A 322 19.53 1.78 -3.68
CA LEU A 322 18.10 1.84 -4.01
C LEU A 322 17.85 2.26 -5.47
N LEU A 323 18.64 3.20 -6.00
CA LEU A 323 18.52 3.68 -7.37
C LEU A 323 18.89 2.58 -8.37
N GLN A 324 20.02 1.92 -8.14
CA GLN A 324 20.47 0.81 -8.97
C GLN A 324 19.47 -0.36 -8.92
N LEU A 325 18.84 -0.63 -7.76
CA LEU A 325 17.77 -1.62 -7.63
C LEU A 325 16.56 -1.32 -8.53
N TYR A 326 16.22 -0.04 -8.72
CA TYR A 326 15.18 0.34 -9.68
C TYR A 326 15.66 0.29 -11.13
N GLU A 327 16.88 0.71 -11.46
CA GLU A 327 17.41 0.61 -12.83
C GLU A 327 17.57 -0.84 -13.29
N ASP A 328 18.28 -1.66 -12.52
CA ASP A 328 18.47 -3.09 -12.80
C ASP A 328 17.10 -3.80 -12.86
N GLY A 329 16.18 -3.46 -11.93
CA GLY A 329 14.83 -4.02 -11.90
C GLY A 329 13.91 -3.59 -13.06
N LEU A 330 14.12 -2.41 -13.65
CA LEU A 330 13.44 -1.96 -14.86
C LEU A 330 13.99 -2.64 -16.11
N ASP A 331 15.32 -2.74 -16.21
CA ASP A 331 16.00 -3.39 -17.33
C ASP A 331 15.69 -4.89 -17.38
N LEU A 332 15.64 -5.56 -16.22
CA LEU A 332 15.19 -6.94 -16.03
C LEU A 332 13.81 -7.20 -16.65
N LEU A 333 12.87 -6.25 -16.54
CA LEU A 333 11.53 -6.37 -17.13
C LEU A 333 11.56 -6.24 -18.66
N VAL A 334 12.41 -5.37 -19.21
CA VAL A 334 12.57 -5.19 -20.66
C VAL A 334 13.19 -6.44 -21.30
N GLU A 335 14.29 -6.95 -20.73
CA GLU A 335 14.97 -8.16 -21.24
C GLU A 335 14.05 -9.39 -21.22
N ARG A 336 13.28 -9.57 -20.13
CA ARG A 336 12.28 -10.63 -20.00
C ARG A 336 11.23 -10.58 -21.11
N ARG A 337 10.79 -9.37 -21.51
CA ARG A 337 9.84 -9.18 -22.62
C ARG A 337 10.48 -9.46 -23.98
N ASP A 338 11.70 -9.00 -24.22
CA ASP A 338 12.35 -9.26 -25.51
C ASP A 338 12.65 -10.75 -25.72
N TYR A 339 13.02 -11.50 -24.68
CA TYR A 339 13.12 -12.96 -24.78
C TYR A 339 11.74 -13.61 -25.04
N GLN A 340 10.65 -13.16 -24.40
CA GLN A 340 9.28 -13.61 -24.72
C GLN A 340 8.93 -13.42 -26.21
N ARG A 341 9.54 -12.41 -26.86
CA ARG A 341 9.22 -11.95 -28.23
C ARG A 341 10.15 -12.50 -29.30
N ALA A 342 11.39 -12.85 -28.97
CA ALA A 342 12.29 -13.60 -29.85
C ALA A 342 11.66 -14.93 -30.31
N ILE A 343 10.88 -15.57 -29.43
CA ILE A 343 10.09 -16.79 -29.69
C ILE A 343 8.87 -16.51 -30.60
N ARG A 344 8.47 -15.23 -30.77
CA ARG A 344 7.26 -14.78 -31.49
C ARG A 344 7.53 -13.85 -32.68
N HIS A 345 8.74 -13.90 -33.25
CA HIS A 345 9.08 -13.41 -34.60
C HIS A 345 8.68 -11.95 -34.96
N HIS A 346 8.79 -10.98 -34.03
CA HIS A 346 8.58 -9.56 -34.35
C HIS A 346 9.76 -8.68 -33.89
N PHE A 347 10.57 -8.24 -34.87
CA PHE A 347 11.81 -7.48 -34.65
C PHE A 347 11.58 -5.95 -34.64
N TRP A 348 10.79 -5.44 -33.69
CA TRP A 348 10.71 -3.99 -33.44
C TRP A 348 10.71 -3.68 -31.94
N GLN A 349 11.86 -3.20 -31.46
CA GLN A 349 12.03 -2.68 -30.10
C GLN A 349 11.63 -1.20 -30.04
N LEU A 350 10.87 -0.82 -29.03
CA LEU A 350 10.57 0.58 -28.71
C LEU A 350 11.83 1.20 -28.05
N PRO A 351 12.50 2.19 -28.66
CA PRO A 351 13.78 2.69 -28.15
C PRO A 351 13.65 3.26 -26.73
N ARG A 352 14.68 3.09 -25.89
CA ARG A 352 14.70 3.65 -24.52
C ARG A 352 14.51 5.17 -24.49
N SER A 353 14.98 5.87 -25.52
CA SER A 353 14.77 7.30 -25.75
C SER A 353 13.32 7.71 -26.09
N VAL A 354 12.44 6.75 -26.37
CA VAL A 354 11.00 6.94 -26.60
C VAL A 354 10.21 6.40 -25.41
N SER A 355 10.58 5.25 -24.85
CA SER A 355 9.85 4.63 -23.74
C SER A 355 10.08 5.32 -22.38
N ARG A 356 11.32 5.63 -21.97
CA ARG A 356 11.58 6.28 -20.66
C ARG A 356 10.86 7.64 -20.55
N PRO A 357 10.90 8.57 -21.54
CA PRO A 357 10.17 9.84 -21.44
C PRO A 357 8.65 9.70 -21.46
N LEU A 358 8.08 8.73 -22.20
CA LEU A 358 6.63 8.50 -22.18
C LEU A 358 6.15 7.94 -20.84
N LEU A 359 6.93 7.03 -20.23
CA LEU A 359 6.69 6.56 -18.86
C LEU A 359 6.82 7.71 -17.86
N GLY A 360 7.85 8.55 -18.00
CA GLY A 360 8.04 9.77 -17.21
C GLY A 360 6.82 10.69 -17.21
N ARG A 361 6.26 10.99 -18.38
CA ARG A 361 5.06 11.84 -18.51
C ARG A 361 3.80 11.21 -17.92
N ILE A 362 3.61 9.91 -18.11
CA ILE A 362 2.49 9.17 -17.52
C ILE A 362 2.61 9.18 -15.99
N ALA A 363 3.77 8.84 -15.46
CA ALA A 363 4.07 8.85 -14.03
C ALA A 363 3.93 10.25 -13.39
N LEU A 364 4.46 11.28 -14.05
CA LEU A 364 4.35 12.66 -13.61
C LEU A 364 2.88 13.13 -13.57
N TRP A 365 2.08 12.80 -14.59
CA TRP A 365 0.64 13.08 -14.55
C TRP A 365 -0.04 12.38 -13.36
N MET A 366 0.31 11.11 -13.13
CA MET A 366 -0.24 10.29 -12.04
C MET A 366 0.10 10.87 -10.65
N VAL A 367 1.35 11.26 -10.41
CA VAL A 367 1.80 11.92 -9.16
C VAL A 367 1.17 13.31 -8.99
N LEU A 368 1.15 14.14 -10.03
CA LEU A 368 0.53 15.48 -9.98
C LEU A 368 -0.97 15.43 -9.66
N ASN A 369 -1.67 14.41 -10.15
CA ASN A 369 -3.10 14.24 -9.88
C ASN A 369 -3.39 13.49 -8.56
N GLY A 370 -2.41 12.76 -8.01
CA GLY A 370 -2.60 11.87 -6.86
C GLY A 370 -3.39 10.60 -7.23
N ARG A 371 -2.97 9.90 -8.30
CA ARG A 371 -3.67 8.69 -8.80
C ARG A 371 -2.69 7.57 -9.19
N ASP A 372 -2.94 6.35 -8.71
CA ASP A 372 -2.26 5.11 -9.15
C ASP A 372 -2.66 4.62 -10.55
N ALA A 373 -3.64 5.27 -11.18
CA ALA A 373 -4.17 4.90 -12.49
C ALA A 373 -4.48 6.15 -13.32
N ILE A 374 -4.08 6.12 -14.58
CA ILE A 374 -4.44 7.11 -15.60
C ILE A 374 -5.56 6.54 -16.50
N PRO A 375 -6.64 7.30 -16.78
CA PRO A 375 -7.66 6.88 -17.73
C PRO A 375 -7.05 6.66 -19.12
N TRP A 376 -7.52 5.65 -19.85
CA TRP A 376 -7.00 5.28 -21.16
C TRP A 376 -7.08 6.45 -22.17
N SER A 377 -8.15 7.24 -22.11
CA SER A 377 -8.32 8.47 -22.90
C SER A 377 -7.25 9.53 -22.58
N THR A 378 -6.87 9.69 -21.31
CA THR A 378 -5.83 10.64 -20.87
C THR A 378 -4.44 10.13 -21.24
N ALA A 379 -4.17 8.83 -21.10
CA ALA A 379 -2.93 8.22 -21.56
C ALA A 379 -2.76 8.36 -23.08
N MET A 380 -3.81 8.08 -23.85
CA MET A 380 -3.86 8.31 -25.30
C MET A 380 -3.59 9.76 -25.68
N LYS A 381 -4.09 10.74 -24.91
CA LYS A 381 -3.77 12.16 -25.12
C LYS A 381 -2.28 12.44 -24.88
N ILE A 382 -1.73 12.04 -23.73
CA ILE A 382 -0.30 12.26 -23.40
C ILE A 382 0.61 11.63 -24.47
N ALA A 383 0.30 10.41 -24.92
CA ALA A 383 1.06 9.75 -25.98
C ALA A 383 0.89 10.43 -27.34
N THR A 384 -0.26 11.06 -27.64
CA THR A 384 -0.46 11.86 -28.86
C THR A 384 0.38 13.13 -28.84
N ASP A 385 0.33 13.87 -27.72
CA ASP A 385 1.08 15.11 -27.52
C ASP A 385 2.61 14.83 -27.54
N PHE A 386 3.05 13.69 -27.00
CA PHE A 386 4.43 13.20 -27.09
C PHE A 386 4.82 12.77 -28.52
N ALA A 387 4.01 11.96 -29.19
CA ALA A 387 4.26 11.50 -30.56
C ALA A 387 4.37 12.66 -31.56
N PHE A 388 3.65 13.77 -31.33
CA PHE A 388 3.78 14.98 -32.12
C PHE A 388 5.15 15.67 -31.93
N GLN A 389 5.70 15.65 -30.71
CA GLN A 389 6.97 16.30 -30.36
C GLN A 389 8.19 15.51 -30.85
N ILE A 390 8.17 14.18 -30.84
CA ILE A 390 9.33 13.32 -31.20
C ILE A 390 9.51 13.09 -32.72
N LYS A 391 8.91 13.92 -33.58
CA LYS A 391 8.96 13.79 -35.05
C LYS A 391 10.41 13.87 -35.59
N GLY A 392 11.03 12.71 -35.74
CA GLY A 392 12.43 12.54 -36.16
C GLY A 392 13.11 11.35 -35.47
N ALA A 393 12.65 10.92 -34.29
CA ALA A 393 13.27 9.88 -33.46
C ALA A 393 13.07 8.42 -33.96
N GLY A 394 12.96 8.21 -35.28
CA GLY A 394 12.84 6.89 -35.90
C GLY A 394 11.51 6.13 -35.72
N TYR A 395 10.71 6.46 -34.71
CA TYR A 395 9.43 5.79 -34.46
C TYR A 395 8.37 6.18 -35.52
N ARG A 396 7.67 5.18 -36.08
CA ARG A 396 6.73 5.34 -37.22
C ARG A 396 5.31 4.83 -36.98
N ALA A 397 5.03 4.18 -35.85
CA ALA A 397 3.71 3.60 -35.61
C ALA A 397 2.72 4.65 -35.06
N GLU A 398 1.42 4.34 -35.15
CA GLU A 398 0.36 5.20 -34.63
C GLU A 398 0.32 5.21 -33.09
N VAL A 399 -0.28 6.25 -32.50
CA VAL A 399 -0.34 6.43 -31.04
C VAL A 399 -0.95 5.23 -30.27
N PRO A 400 -2.02 4.55 -30.76
CA PRO A 400 -2.52 3.35 -30.09
C PRO A 400 -1.48 2.23 -30.03
N GLN A 401 -0.68 2.07 -31.09
CA GLN A 401 0.42 1.11 -31.14
C GLN A 401 1.56 1.54 -30.22
N LEU A 402 1.83 2.84 -30.05
CA LEU A 402 2.85 3.32 -29.11
C LEU A 402 2.55 2.95 -27.65
N ILE A 403 1.29 3.04 -27.20
CA ILE A 403 0.93 2.60 -25.84
C ILE A 403 0.87 1.07 -25.74
N HIS A 404 0.38 0.39 -26.78
CA HIS A 404 0.38 -1.09 -26.83
C HIS A 404 1.81 -1.64 -26.74
N ASP A 405 2.71 -1.09 -27.54
CA ASP A 405 4.15 -1.29 -27.45
C ASP A 405 4.62 -1.01 -26.02
N LEU A 406 4.39 0.18 -25.46
CA LEU A 406 4.90 0.51 -24.13
C LEU A 406 4.53 -0.51 -23.04
N ILE A 407 3.29 -1.04 -23.06
CA ILE A 407 2.81 -2.09 -22.15
C ILE A 407 3.53 -3.43 -22.39
N GLU A 408 3.59 -3.88 -23.64
CA GLU A 408 4.18 -5.18 -23.99
C GLU A 408 5.70 -5.22 -23.96
N GLN A 409 6.36 -4.16 -24.42
CA GLN A 409 7.82 -4.01 -24.55
C GLN A 409 8.46 -3.90 -23.16
N THR A 410 7.87 -3.12 -22.26
CA THR A 410 8.52 -2.75 -20.99
C THR A 410 8.06 -3.56 -19.79
N GLY A 411 6.82 -4.07 -19.79
CA GLY A 411 6.22 -4.71 -18.60
C GLY A 411 6.00 -3.79 -17.39
N THR A 412 6.38 -2.51 -17.48
CA THR A 412 6.26 -1.51 -16.39
C THR A 412 4.82 -1.07 -16.15
N LEU A 413 3.93 -1.29 -17.12
CA LEU A 413 2.52 -0.90 -17.09
C LEU A 413 1.59 -2.11 -17.21
N ARG A 414 0.41 -2.00 -16.60
CA ARG A 414 -0.74 -2.91 -16.72
C ARG A 414 -1.96 -2.12 -17.18
N ARG A 415 -2.71 -2.70 -18.11
CA ARG A 415 -3.99 -2.16 -18.59
C ARG A 415 -5.17 -2.92 -17.98
N SER A 416 -6.18 -2.19 -17.50
CA SER A 416 -7.55 -2.68 -17.31
C SER A 416 -8.45 -2.12 -18.43
N GLU A 417 -9.77 -2.35 -18.39
CA GLU A 417 -10.69 -1.99 -19.49
C GLU A 417 -10.52 -0.51 -19.92
N ASP A 418 -10.71 0.42 -18.97
CA ASP A 418 -10.64 1.87 -19.18
C ASP A 418 -9.41 2.58 -18.59
N ASN A 419 -8.51 1.87 -17.90
CA ASN A 419 -7.39 2.50 -17.17
C ASN A 419 -6.04 1.81 -17.42
N LEU A 420 -4.97 2.56 -17.16
CA LEU A 420 -3.58 2.15 -17.26
C LEU A 420 -2.86 2.50 -15.95
N ALA A 421 -2.09 1.59 -15.39
CA ALA A 421 -1.45 1.73 -14.08
C ALA A 421 -0.06 1.09 -14.08
N PHE A 422 0.86 1.54 -13.22
CA PHE A 422 2.17 0.90 -13.10
C PHE A 422 2.08 -0.50 -12.49
N SER A 423 3.03 -1.36 -12.84
CA SER A 423 3.19 -2.72 -12.32
C SER A 423 3.53 -2.72 -10.83
N LEU A 424 4.30 -1.72 -10.37
CA LEU A 424 4.63 -1.44 -8.97
C LEU A 424 4.54 0.08 -8.73
N PRO A 425 4.00 0.56 -7.59
CA PRO A 425 3.94 2.00 -7.28
C PRO A 425 5.30 2.69 -7.35
N SER A 426 6.37 2.09 -6.82
CA SER A 426 7.70 2.70 -6.81
C SER A 426 8.28 2.98 -8.21
N PHE A 427 7.82 2.30 -9.27
CA PHE A 427 8.20 2.68 -10.64
C PHE A 427 7.50 3.96 -11.11
N GLN A 428 6.28 4.23 -10.65
CA GLN A 428 5.62 5.53 -10.84
C GLN A 428 6.43 6.63 -10.14
N ASP A 429 6.83 6.40 -8.89
CA ASP A 429 7.61 7.38 -8.12
C ASP A 429 8.98 7.66 -8.78
N TYR A 430 9.66 6.60 -9.24
CA TYR A 430 10.91 6.67 -9.99
C TYR A 430 10.76 7.46 -11.31
N PHE A 431 9.80 7.11 -12.17
CA PHE A 431 9.61 7.78 -13.45
C PHE A 431 9.10 9.22 -13.30
N ALA A 432 8.33 9.53 -12.25
CA ALA A 432 7.92 10.90 -11.94
C ALA A 432 9.12 11.74 -11.48
N ALA A 433 9.98 11.19 -10.61
CA ALA A 433 11.21 11.84 -10.16
C ALA A 433 12.16 12.14 -11.35
N ASP A 434 12.41 11.15 -12.20
CA ASP A 434 13.21 11.24 -13.43
C ASP A 434 12.70 12.36 -14.38
N GLU A 435 11.39 12.43 -14.64
CA GLU A 435 10.80 13.48 -15.49
C GLU A 435 10.83 14.87 -14.83
N ILE A 436 10.73 14.96 -13.51
CA ILE A 436 10.83 16.23 -12.76
C ILE A 436 12.25 16.81 -12.82
N ILE A 437 13.27 15.98 -12.61
CA ILE A 437 14.68 16.38 -12.72
C ILE A 437 15.01 16.81 -14.14
N ARG A 438 14.61 16.01 -15.15
CA ARG A 438 14.78 16.30 -16.59
C ARG A 438 14.25 17.66 -17.02
N HIS A 439 13.23 18.19 -16.33
CA HIS A 439 12.56 19.44 -16.69
C HIS A 439 12.73 20.58 -15.67
N ASP A 440 13.70 20.48 -14.73
CA ASP A 440 13.98 21.45 -13.65
C ASP A 440 12.73 21.84 -12.83
N HIS A 441 11.77 20.93 -12.69
CA HIS A 441 10.54 21.15 -11.92
C HIS A 441 10.76 21.06 -10.39
N LEU A 442 11.98 21.32 -9.90
CA LEU A 442 12.39 21.22 -8.50
C LEU A 442 11.49 22.00 -7.53
N HIS A 443 11.02 23.18 -7.97
CA HIS A 443 10.13 24.04 -7.20
C HIS A 443 8.83 23.32 -6.80
N HIS A 444 8.36 22.35 -7.60
CA HIS A 444 7.20 21.53 -7.26
C HIS A 444 7.52 20.54 -6.14
N LEU A 445 8.68 19.88 -6.18
CA LEU A 445 9.15 19.01 -5.09
C LEU A 445 9.29 19.80 -3.79
N VAL A 446 9.99 20.94 -3.80
CA VAL A 446 10.17 21.81 -2.63
C VAL A 446 8.81 22.24 -2.05
N ARG A 447 7.83 22.56 -2.91
CA ARG A 447 6.47 22.92 -2.50
C ARG A 447 5.71 21.74 -1.86
N HIS A 448 5.90 20.52 -2.33
CA HIS A 448 5.11 19.35 -1.90
C HIS A 448 5.83 18.38 -0.95
N ALA A 449 7.12 18.57 -0.65
CA ALA A 449 7.94 17.65 0.17
C ALA A 449 7.49 17.46 1.64
N HIS A 450 6.49 18.22 2.13
CA HIS A 450 5.87 17.98 3.44
C HIS A 450 4.65 17.02 3.36
N ASP A 451 4.19 16.67 2.16
CA ASP A 451 3.10 15.71 1.95
C ASP A 451 3.68 14.28 1.91
N PRO A 452 3.18 13.34 2.73
CA PRO A 452 3.62 11.94 2.72
C PRO A 452 3.48 11.21 1.38
N THR A 453 2.69 11.74 0.44
CA THR A 453 2.57 11.23 -0.95
C THR A 453 3.75 11.61 -1.85
N TYR A 454 4.51 12.65 -1.51
CA TYR A 454 5.65 13.12 -2.30
C TYR A 454 7.01 12.65 -1.76
N HIS A 455 7.08 12.13 -0.53
CA HIS A 455 8.34 11.73 0.12
C HIS A 455 9.21 10.83 -0.78
N ASP A 456 8.66 9.72 -1.27
CA ASP A 456 9.38 8.75 -2.10
C ASP A 456 9.89 9.41 -3.40
N VAL A 457 9.08 10.27 -4.02
CA VAL A 457 9.43 11.03 -5.24
C VAL A 457 10.54 12.05 -4.99
N VAL A 458 10.53 12.75 -3.85
CA VAL A 458 11.56 13.74 -3.49
C VAL A 458 12.91 13.07 -3.23
N VAL A 459 12.92 11.93 -2.53
CA VAL A 459 14.13 11.16 -2.24
C VAL A 459 14.72 10.59 -3.53
N LEU A 460 13.89 9.94 -4.36
CA LEU A 460 14.33 9.44 -5.67
C LEU A 460 14.83 10.57 -6.59
N ALA A 461 14.18 11.73 -6.59
CA ALA A 461 14.62 12.88 -7.38
C ALA A 461 15.95 13.45 -6.90
N ALA A 462 16.20 13.50 -5.59
CA ALA A 462 17.49 13.91 -5.05
C ALA A 462 18.61 12.95 -5.46
N GLY A 463 18.36 11.64 -5.41
CA GLY A 463 19.33 10.62 -5.82
C GLY A 463 19.59 10.54 -7.34
N LEU A 464 18.57 10.80 -8.16
CA LEU A 464 18.66 10.84 -9.63
C LEU A 464 19.27 12.15 -10.18
N ALA A 465 19.41 13.18 -9.34
CA ALA A 465 19.89 14.49 -9.74
C ALA A 465 21.43 14.57 -9.83
N GLU A 466 21.92 15.34 -10.80
CA GLU A 466 23.32 15.80 -10.80
C GLU A 466 23.63 16.61 -9.53
N GLN A 467 24.89 16.63 -9.10
CA GLN A 467 25.31 17.18 -7.80
C GLN A 467 24.80 18.60 -7.51
N ASP A 468 24.85 19.50 -8.48
CA ASP A 468 24.35 20.89 -8.33
C ASP A 468 22.82 20.96 -8.23
N VAL A 469 22.11 20.04 -8.90
CA VAL A 469 20.64 19.93 -8.89
C VAL A 469 20.17 19.34 -7.57
N ALA A 470 20.84 18.29 -7.06
CA ALA A 470 20.61 17.75 -5.72
C ALA A 470 20.90 18.79 -4.63
N ALA A 471 22.01 19.52 -4.74
CA ALA A 471 22.36 20.59 -3.81
C ALA A 471 21.34 21.75 -3.82
N ARG A 472 20.86 22.18 -5.01
CA ARG A 472 19.76 23.15 -5.14
C ARG A 472 18.48 22.67 -4.46
N LEU A 473 18.09 21.41 -4.65
CA LEU A 473 16.89 20.83 -4.04
C LEU A 473 17.00 20.83 -2.51
N LEU A 474 18.10 20.30 -1.96
CA LEU A 474 18.29 20.14 -0.53
C LEU A 474 18.41 21.48 0.20
N THR A 475 19.11 22.46 -0.38
CA THR A 475 19.20 23.82 0.17
C THR A 475 17.81 24.44 0.31
N GLN A 476 16.97 24.37 -0.74
CA GLN A 476 15.59 24.88 -0.70
C GLN A 476 14.69 24.13 0.30
N LEU A 477 14.92 22.85 0.56
CA LEU A 477 14.20 22.10 1.61
C LEU A 477 14.57 22.59 3.02
N LEU A 478 15.85 22.88 3.28
CA LEU A 478 16.32 23.42 4.57
C LEU A 478 15.91 24.89 4.78
N ASP A 479 16.01 25.72 3.74
CA ASP A 479 15.51 27.11 3.76
C ASP A 479 14.01 27.12 4.11
N ARG A 480 13.23 26.23 3.47
CA ARG A 480 11.80 26.08 3.75
C ARG A 480 11.53 25.49 5.13
N ALA A 481 12.32 24.54 5.61
CA ALA A 481 12.22 24.01 6.97
C ALA A 481 12.47 25.11 8.03
N THR A 482 13.30 26.10 7.70
CA THR A 482 13.55 27.29 8.53
C THR A 482 12.39 28.30 8.44
N ALA A 483 11.85 28.53 7.24
CA ALA A 483 10.80 29.52 7.00
C ALA A 483 9.38 29.07 7.41
N GLU A 484 9.08 27.77 7.41
CA GLU A 484 7.74 27.21 7.69
C GLU A 484 7.76 26.24 8.88
N PRO A 485 7.70 26.73 10.14
CA PRO A 485 7.75 25.90 11.34
C PRO A 485 6.70 24.78 11.41
N SER A 486 5.53 24.96 10.76
CA SER A 486 4.47 23.95 10.65
C SER A 486 4.88 22.69 9.88
N TYR A 487 5.91 22.78 9.03
CA TYR A 487 6.42 21.67 8.22
C TYR A 487 7.88 21.33 8.50
N GLN A 488 8.56 22.07 9.38
CA GLN A 488 9.99 21.94 9.69
C GLN A 488 10.42 20.50 9.94
N ARG A 489 9.72 19.74 10.80
CA ARG A 489 10.04 18.33 11.09
C ARG A 489 9.95 17.45 9.84
N ALA A 490 8.87 17.58 9.06
CA ALA A 490 8.67 16.79 7.85
C ALA A 490 9.72 17.10 6.79
N LEU A 491 10.03 18.39 6.56
CA LEU A 491 11.04 18.81 5.60
C LEU A 491 12.46 18.37 6.02
N ARG A 492 12.79 18.40 7.32
CA ARG A 492 14.04 17.80 7.85
C ARG A 492 14.11 16.30 7.63
N LEU A 493 13.05 15.56 7.94
CA LEU A 493 13.00 14.10 7.74
C LEU A 493 13.24 13.73 6.27
N VAL A 494 12.60 14.42 5.33
CA VAL A 494 12.81 14.20 3.89
C VAL A 494 14.22 14.62 3.44
N ALA A 495 14.74 15.75 3.90
CA ALA A 495 16.10 16.18 3.58
C ALA A 495 17.18 15.22 4.13
N ALA A 496 16.95 14.65 5.31
CA ALA A 496 17.79 13.60 5.88
C ALA A 496 17.65 12.27 5.12
N ALA A 497 16.44 11.90 4.67
CA ALA A 497 16.23 10.69 3.84
C ALA A 497 16.98 10.78 2.50
N CYS A 498 17.08 11.97 1.91
CA CYS A 498 17.90 12.18 0.72
C CYS A 498 19.40 11.90 0.93
N LEU A 499 19.95 12.01 2.15
CA LEU A 499 21.36 11.71 2.42
C LEU A 499 21.72 10.24 2.14
N SER A 500 20.77 9.31 2.19
CA SER A 500 21.03 7.89 1.93
C SER A 500 21.03 7.51 0.45
N VAL A 501 20.71 8.45 -0.46
CA VAL A 501 20.63 8.19 -1.91
C VAL A 501 21.43 9.17 -2.77
N VAL A 502 21.83 10.33 -2.23
CA VAL A 502 22.68 11.29 -2.95
C VAL A 502 24.15 10.87 -2.85
N PRO A 503 24.85 10.58 -3.97
CA PRO A 503 26.20 9.98 -3.94
C PRO A 503 27.31 10.97 -3.55
N ALA A 504 27.11 12.28 -3.74
CA ALA A 504 28.09 13.31 -3.38
C ALA A 504 27.41 14.67 -3.18
N LEU A 505 27.89 15.46 -2.21
CA LEU A 505 27.42 16.82 -1.92
C LEU A 505 28.60 17.78 -1.65
N PRO A 506 28.44 19.09 -1.90
CA PRO A 506 29.39 20.09 -1.42
C PRO A 506 29.51 20.02 0.11
N ARG A 507 30.74 19.95 0.63
CA ARG A 507 31.03 19.73 2.06
C ARG A 507 30.19 20.62 3.01
N PRO A 508 30.07 21.96 2.81
CA PRO A 508 29.27 22.80 3.71
C PRO A 508 27.78 22.47 3.75
N LEU A 509 27.23 21.94 2.64
CA LEU A 509 25.83 21.51 2.59
C LEU A 509 25.65 20.13 3.23
N TYR A 510 26.63 19.23 3.08
CA TYR A 510 26.64 17.97 3.83
C TYR A 510 26.70 18.23 5.35
N GLU A 511 27.61 19.10 5.80
CA GLU A 511 27.73 19.50 7.21
C GLU A 511 26.43 20.14 7.72
N HIS A 512 25.80 21.04 6.95
CA HIS A 512 24.51 21.64 7.33
C HIS A 512 23.35 20.62 7.36
N LEU A 513 23.28 19.67 6.41
CA LEU A 513 22.27 18.59 6.43
C LEU A 513 22.48 17.64 7.62
N HIS A 514 23.73 17.36 7.99
CA HIS A 514 24.11 16.57 9.16
C HIS A 514 23.73 17.29 10.46
N ASP A 515 23.96 18.60 10.56
CA ASP A 515 23.49 19.46 11.66
C ASP A 515 21.95 19.54 11.74
N GLU A 516 21.23 19.52 10.62
CA GLU A 516 19.76 19.52 10.60
C GLU A 516 19.16 18.13 10.86
N ALA A 517 19.88 17.05 10.53
CA ALA A 517 19.51 15.68 10.85
C ALA A 517 19.75 15.35 12.33
N THR A 518 20.86 15.79 12.94
CA THR A 518 21.12 15.63 14.38
C THR A 518 20.08 16.33 15.26
N LYS A 519 19.43 17.40 14.77
CA LYS A 519 18.29 18.07 15.44
C LYS A 519 17.00 17.23 15.45
N LEU A 520 17.00 16.04 14.84
CA LEU A 520 15.95 15.03 14.97
C LEU A 520 16.33 13.92 15.98
N LEU A 521 17.48 14.01 16.64
CA LEU A 521 18.09 12.94 17.43
C LEU A 521 18.43 13.37 18.87
N PRO A 522 18.47 12.41 19.82
CA PRO A 522 17.85 11.08 19.70
C PRO A 522 16.32 11.22 19.62
N PRO A 523 15.60 10.25 19.02
CA PRO A 523 14.14 10.22 19.12
C PRO A 523 13.73 10.15 20.60
N ALA A 524 12.83 11.02 21.04
CA ALA A 524 12.33 11.04 22.41
C ALA A 524 11.19 10.05 22.66
N THR A 525 10.62 9.45 21.60
CA THR A 525 9.54 8.45 21.67
C THR A 525 9.66 7.40 20.58
N ILE A 526 8.96 6.27 20.77
CA ILE A 526 8.80 5.22 19.75
C ILE A 526 8.17 5.77 18.46
N ASP A 527 7.26 6.75 18.53
CA ASP A 527 6.68 7.40 17.35
C ASP A 527 7.74 8.13 16.51
N GLU A 528 8.67 8.82 17.15
CA GLU A 528 9.80 9.46 16.45
C GLU A 528 10.80 8.45 15.91
N ALA A 529 10.98 7.31 16.60
CA ALA A 529 11.78 6.20 16.08
C ALA A 529 11.20 5.59 14.80
N TYR A 530 9.87 5.61 14.63
CA TYR A 530 9.20 5.19 13.40
C TYR A 530 9.27 6.23 12.27
N ASP A 531 9.25 7.53 12.57
CA ASP A 531 9.56 8.59 11.58
C ASP A 531 10.98 8.41 11.02
N LEU A 532 11.95 8.12 11.89
CA LEU A 532 13.37 7.92 11.54
C LEU A 532 13.64 6.57 10.86
N ALA A 533 12.73 5.60 10.93
CA ALA A 533 12.94 4.24 10.41
C ALA A 533 13.14 4.17 8.87
N GLY A 534 12.79 5.23 8.14
CA GLY A 534 13.04 5.37 6.70
C GLY A 534 14.27 6.21 6.36
N VAL A 535 15.11 6.54 7.35
CA VAL A 535 16.23 7.48 7.23
C VAL A 535 17.51 6.79 7.73
N VAL A 536 18.62 6.89 6.99
CA VAL A 536 19.90 6.29 7.43
C VAL A 536 20.55 7.19 8.48
N VAL A 537 20.23 6.94 9.75
CA VAL A 537 20.71 7.73 10.91
C VAL A 537 21.36 6.88 12.00
N VAL A 538 21.64 5.60 11.74
CA VAL A 538 22.17 4.67 12.76
C VAL A 538 23.57 5.07 13.21
N ASP A 539 24.50 5.33 12.28
CA ASP A 539 25.86 5.75 12.64
C ASP A 539 25.88 7.12 13.37
N LEU A 540 24.93 8.00 13.02
CA LEU A 540 24.69 9.29 13.69
C LEU A 540 24.14 9.13 15.12
N LEU A 541 23.24 8.17 15.35
CA LEU A 541 22.77 7.80 16.69
C LEU A 541 23.90 7.18 17.54
N VAL A 542 24.78 6.36 16.93
CA VAL A 542 25.98 5.81 17.59
C VAL A 542 26.94 6.93 18.02
N GLU A 543 27.18 7.92 17.16
CA GLU A 543 28.04 9.07 17.48
C GLU A 543 27.44 9.93 18.60
N LEU A 544 26.14 10.21 18.55
CA LEU A 544 25.46 11.00 19.57
C LEU A 544 25.39 10.27 20.93
N ALA A 545 25.17 8.95 20.93
CA ALA A 545 25.18 8.13 22.15
C ALA A 545 26.58 7.99 22.79
N ARG A 546 27.65 8.21 22.02
CA ARG A 546 29.03 8.25 22.53
C ARG A 546 29.46 9.61 23.07
N THR A 547 28.72 10.67 22.75
CA THR A 547 29.06 12.07 23.08
C THR A 547 28.09 12.72 24.06
N ARG A 548 26.89 12.14 24.25
CA ARG A 548 25.84 12.63 25.15
C ARG A 548 25.16 11.47 25.86
N GLU A 549 24.89 11.62 27.17
CA GLU A 549 23.99 10.70 27.87
C GLU A 549 22.56 10.84 27.33
N PHE A 550 21.87 9.71 27.18
CA PHE A 550 20.46 9.61 26.76
C PHE A 550 19.61 9.29 27.99
N THR A 551 18.39 9.80 28.03
CA THR A 551 17.37 9.32 28.98
C THR A 551 16.90 7.91 28.61
N ASP A 552 16.32 7.17 29.55
CA ASP A 552 15.70 5.86 29.33
C ASP A 552 14.86 5.78 28.05
N ALA A 553 14.01 6.78 27.82
CA ALA A 553 13.12 6.87 26.67
C ALA A 553 13.88 7.11 25.36
N GLU A 554 14.88 8.00 25.37
CA GLU A 554 15.72 8.28 24.20
C GLU A 554 16.60 7.06 23.83
N ALA A 555 17.13 6.34 24.82
CA ALA A 555 17.88 5.11 24.61
C ALA A 555 16.99 4.00 24.03
N ALA A 556 15.82 3.77 24.62
CA ALA A 556 14.84 2.80 24.13
C ALA A 556 14.38 3.12 22.69
N ALA A 557 14.02 4.37 22.41
CA ALA A 557 13.62 4.81 21.08
C ALA A 557 14.77 4.76 20.06
N SER A 558 16.02 5.02 20.47
CA SER A 558 17.20 4.90 19.59
C SER A 558 17.50 3.45 19.21
N ILE A 559 17.37 2.51 20.15
CA ILE A 559 17.47 1.07 19.89
C ILE A 559 16.33 0.62 18.98
N ARG A 560 15.10 1.08 19.22
CA ARG A 560 13.94 0.79 18.38
C ARG A 560 14.15 1.29 16.95
N ALA A 561 14.66 2.51 16.76
CA ALA A 561 14.97 3.07 15.45
C ALA A 561 16.05 2.26 14.73
N ALA A 562 17.20 2.03 15.38
CA ALA A 562 18.31 1.30 14.77
C ALA A 562 17.92 -0.13 14.34
N SER A 563 17.19 -0.84 15.20
CA SER A 563 16.67 -2.20 14.93
C SER A 563 15.57 -2.27 13.85
N MET A 564 15.27 -1.17 13.15
CA MET A 564 14.39 -1.10 11.98
C MET A 564 15.11 -0.68 10.69
N ILE A 565 16.29 -0.05 10.77
CA ILE A 565 16.98 0.57 9.61
C ILE A 565 18.10 -0.33 9.07
N ASP A 566 18.98 -0.82 9.95
CA ASP A 566 20.15 -1.62 9.60
C ASP A 566 20.43 -2.64 10.71
N MET A 567 20.21 -3.91 10.42
CA MET A 567 20.35 -5.01 11.38
C MET A 567 21.81 -5.27 11.77
N ALA A 568 22.77 -4.95 10.90
CA ALA A 568 24.21 -5.05 11.17
C ALA A 568 24.82 -3.74 11.72
N GLY A 569 24.17 -2.61 11.49
CA GLY A 569 24.53 -1.31 12.06
C GLY A 569 24.04 -1.12 13.50
N ALA A 570 22.88 -1.66 13.84
CA ALA A 570 22.27 -1.53 15.17
C ALA A 570 23.15 -2.08 16.31
N SER A 571 23.99 -3.09 16.04
CA SER A 571 24.83 -3.77 17.04
C SER A 571 25.69 -2.82 17.87
N ALA A 572 26.18 -1.72 17.28
CA ALA A 572 26.97 -0.72 18.01
C ALA A 572 26.15 0.04 19.07
N LEU A 573 24.84 0.23 18.87
CA LEU A 573 23.93 0.78 19.89
C LEU A 573 23.50 -0.30 20.90
N LEU A 574 23.32 -1.55 20.46
CA LEU A 574 23.02 -2.67 21.36
C LEU A 574 24.16 -2.92 22.35
N GLU A 575 25.42 -2.85 21.90
CA GLU A 575 26.61 -2.92 22.74
C GLU A 575 26.71 -1.73 23.71
N LEU A 576 26.53 -0.49 23.23
CA LEU A 576 26.61 0.72 24.06
C LEU A 576 25.58 0.73 25.21
N PHE A 577 24.41 0.12 25.01
CA PHE A 577 23.35 0.08 26.01
C PHE A 577 23.20 -1.28 26.72
N ALA A 578 24.05 -2.28 26.44
CA ALA A 578 23.87 -3.66 26.91
C ALA A 578 23.61 -3.79 28.43
N ASP A 579 24.41 -3.10 29.26
CA ASP A 579 24.31 -3.11 30.72
C ASP A 579 23.36 -2.03 31.29
N HIS A 580 22.55 -1.35 30.45
CA HIS A 580 21.72 -0.22 30.87
C HIS A 580 20.62 -0.67 31.84
N ALA A 581 20.57 -0.07 33.04
CA ALA A 581 19.76 -0.56 34.16
C ALA A 581 18.22 -0.43 33.98
N SER A 582 17.76 0.35 33.01
CA SER A 582 16.33 0.59 32.78
C SER A 582 15.61 -0.64 32.20
N PRO A 583 14.52 -1.13 32.80
CA PRO A 583 13.70 -2.21 32.24
C PRO A 583 13.11 -1.90 30.86
N LEU A 584 12.91 -0.61 30.55
CA LEU A 584 12.45 -0.13 29.24
C LEU A 584 13.50 -0.44 28.16
N VAL A 585 14.75 -0.06 28.42
CA VAL A 585 15.88 -0.27 27.52
C VAL A 585 16.20 -1.76 27.40
N GLN A 586 16.15 -2.52 28.50
CA GLN A 586 16.34 -3.99 28.47
C GLN A 586 15.27 -4.73 27.66
N ARG A 587 14.02 -4.25 27.68
CA ARG A 587 12.94 -4.76 26.81
C ARG A 587 13.21 -4.50 25.34
N GLU A 588 13.73 -3.33 25.00
CA GLU A 588 14.13 -2.97 23.63
C GLU A 588 15.33 -3.78 23.14
N LEU A 589 16.37 -3.94 23.97
CA LEU A 589 17.51 -4.82 23.68
C LEU A 589 17.06 -6.26 23.41
N ALA A 590 16.21 -6.83 24.27
CA ALA A 590 15.68 -8.18 24.07
C ALA A 590 14.85 -8.30 22.78
N ALA A 591 14.04 -7.29 22.44
CA ALA A 591 13.28 -7.25 21.20
C ALA A 591 14.18 -7.14 19.96
N ALA A 592 15.27 -6.37 20.02
CA ALA A 592 16.25 -6.25 18.94
C ALA A 592 17.02 -7.57 18.73
N HIS A 593 17.54 -8.19 19.80
CA HIS A 593 18.20 -9.50 19.70
C HIS A 593 17.27 -10.57 19.12
N ALA A 594 15.97 -10.54 19.45
CA ALA A 594 14.97 -11.45 18.89
C ALA A 594 14.64 -11.20 17.40
N ARG A 595 15.05 -10.06 16.81
CA ARG A 595 14.95 -9.80 15.36
C ARG A 595 16.19 -10.29 14.58
N ASP A 596 17.37 -10.31 15.20
CA ASP A 596 18.65 -10.69 14.55
C ASP A 596 19.07 -12.16 14.81
N SER A 597 18.66 -12.77 15.93
CA SER A 597 19.03 -14.15 16.30
C SER A 597 18.25 -15.24 15.52
N GLY A 598 18.14 -15.10 14.20
CA GLY A 598 17.37 -15.95 13.29
C GLY A 598 18.21 -16.69 12.27
#